data_AF-A0A3R7YTV3-F1
#
_entry.id   AF-A0A3R7YTV3-F1
#
_cell.length_a   1.000
_cell.length_b   1.000
_cell.length_c   1.000
_cell.angle_alpha   90.00
_cell.angle_beta   90.00
_cell.angle_gamma   90.00
#
_symmetry.space_group_name_H-M   'P 1'
#
loop_
_entity.id
_entity.type
_entity.pdbx_description
1 polymer ?
#
loop_
_entity_poly.entity_id
_entity_poly.type
_entity_poly.pdbx_seq_one_letter_code
_entity_poly.pdbx_strand_id
1 'polypeptide(L)'
;MRSLLCLLAWFAGVFATAQDCMDPALIDPEAFCTEEYAPVCGCDMVTYSNACQAQVTGGVTSWTDGPCVVVEYGGCTYDRACNYNPNAAFDDGSCTWPPESCFWPDTWAAGCTYLDAINYDENATIDDGSCIEDPCPDCLGDVNGDAYVGVSDVLLMLSVFGEDCY
;
A
#
# COMPACT_ATOMS: atom_id res chain seq x y z
N MET A 1 -63.64 50.20 19.99
CA MET A 1 -64.10 49.47 18.78
C MET A 1 -62.86 48.82 18.17
N ARG A 2 -62.63 47.51 18.03
CA ARG A 2 -63.33 46.23 18.23
C ARG A 2 -62.17 45.24 18.51
N SER A 3 -62.10 44.57 19.65
CA SER A 3 -62.52 43.18 19.85
C SER A 3 -62.28 42.24 18.65
N LEU A 4 -61.36 41.27 18.79
CA LEU A 4 -61.65 39.85 18.56
C LEU A 4 -60.44 38.96 18.94
N LEU A 5 -60.76 37.95 19.75
CA LEU A 5 -59.91 36.86 20.21
C LEU A 5 -59.26 36.11 19.04
N CYS A 6 -58.05 35.60 19.24
CA CYS A 6 -57.65 34.34 18.63
C CYS A 6 -57.08 33.41 19.70
N LEU A 7 -57.76 32.28 19.84
CA LEU A 7 -57.57 31.23 20.82
C LEU A 7 -56.30 30.40 20.53
N LEU A 8 -55.67 29.94 21.60
CA LEU A 8 -55.11 28.60 21.79
C LEU A 8 -54.38 27.96 20.60
N ALA A 9 -53.04 27.92 20.69
CA ALA A 9 -52.30 26.75 20.26
C ALA A 9 -51.04 26.62 21.14
N TRP A 10 -51.18 25.85 22.22
CA TRP A 10 -50.06 25.33 23.00
C TRP A 10 -49.41 24.22 22.15
N PHE A 11 -48.58 24.61 21.18
CA PHE A 11 -47.65 23.66 20.58
C PHE A 11 -46.47 23.50 21.52
N ALA A 12 -46.67 22.70 22.57
CA ALA A 12 -45.57 21.94 23.14
C ALA A 12 -45.17 20.90 22.08
N GLY A 13 -44.47 21.37 21.05
CA GLY A 13 -43.70 20.51 20.18
C GLY A 13 -42.67 19.85 21.08
N VAL A 14 -42.93 18.60 21.44
CA VAL A 14 -41.93 17.73 22.04
C VAL A 14 -40.80 17.68 21.01
N PHE A 15 -39.73 18.42 21.28
CA PHE A 15 -38.47 18.23 20.61
C PHE A 15 -38.04 16.81 20.98
N ALA A 16 -38.35 15.84 20.14
CA ALA A 16 -37.62 14.59 20.14
C ALA A 16 -36.20 14.97 19.75
N THR A 17 -35.36 15.20 20.75
CA THR A 17 -33.91 15.26 20.55
C THR A 17 -33.53 13.96 19.87
N ALA A 18 -32.65 14.02 18.88
CA ALA A 18 -31.95 12.81 18.46
C ALA A 18 -31.50 12.12 19.74
N GLN A 19 -31.89 10.86 19.96
CA GLN A 19 -31.43 10.13 21.13
C GLN A 19 -29.92 10.10 20.99
N ASP A 20 -29.23 10.89 21.81
CA ASP A 20 -27.79 10.92 21.81
C ASP A 20 -27.31 9.50 22.11
N CYS A 21 -26.32 9.06 21.33
CA CYS A 21 -25.72 7.73 21.45
C CYS A 21 -25.20 7.44 22.87
N MET A 22 -24.95 8.50 23.64
CA MET A 22 -24.44 8.47 25.00
C MET A 22 -25.43 9.10 25.96
N ASP A 23 -25.76 8.38 27.03
CA ASP A 23 -26.53 8.88 28.16
C ASP A 23 -25.65 8.82 29.43
N PRO A 24 -25.14 9.97 29.91
CA PRO A 24 -24.35 10.03 31.14
C PRO A 24 -25.08 9.51 32.38
N ALA A 25 -26.42 9.49 32.38
CA ALA A 25 -27.20 8.99 33.50
C ALA A 25 -27.16 7.45 33.62
N LEU A 26 -26.75 6.75 32.56
CA LEU A 26 -26.55 5.30 32.58
C LEU A 26 -25.19 4.89 33.15
N ILE A 27 -24.23 5.82 33.26
CA ILE A 27 -22.90 5.53 33.79
C ILE A 27 -22.99 5.33 35.31
N ASP A 28 -22.69 4.11 35.76
CA ASP A 28 -22.69 3.70 37.16
C ASP A 28 -21.37 2.98 37.50
N PRO A 29 -20.44 3.65 38.21
CA PRO A 29 -19.15 3.07 38.60
C PRO A 29 -19.27 2.00 39.71
N GLU A 30 -20.44 1.87 40.35
CA GLU A 30 -20.72 0.85 41.37
C GLU A 30 -21.47 -0.36 40.80
N ALA A 31 -21.87 -0.31 39.53
CA ALA A 31 -22.55 -1.41 38.86
C ALA A 31 -21.61 -2.60 38.65
N PHE A 32 -22.12 -3.80 38.95
CA PHE A 32 -21.42 -5.06 38.71
C PHE A 32 -21.91 -5.70 37.42
N CYS A 33 -21.00 -5.85 36.45
CA CYS A 33 -21.23 -6.68 35.26
C CYS A 33 -20.60 -8.06 35.45
N THR A 34 -21.16 -9.07 34.77
CA THR A 34 -20.51 -10.37 34.66
C THR A 34 -19.23 -10.25 33.83
N GLU A 35 -18.25 -11.12 34.10
CA GLU A 35 -17.01 -11.21 33.29
C GLU A 35 -17.20 -12.06 32.03
N GLU A 36 -18.44 -12.19 31.56
CA GLU A 36 -18.73 -12.87 30.29
C GLU A 36 -18.18 -12.04 29.13
N TYR A 37 -17.44 -12.70 28.24
CA TYR A 37 -16.96 -12.10 27.00
C TYR A 37 -17.96 -12.36 25.87
N ALA A 38 -18.90 -11.42 25.72
CA ALA A 38 -19.92 -11.38 24.67
C ALA A 38 -19.88 -9.98 24.03
N PRO A 39 -18.84 -9.69 23.22
CA PRO A 39 -18.49 -8.31 22.87
C PRO A 39 -19.60 -7.62 22.10
N VAL A 40 -19.74 -6.31 22.32
CA VAL A 40 -20.69 -5.46 21.60
C VAL A 40 -19.98 -4.21 21.09
N CYS A 41 -20.42 -3.72 19.94
CA CYS A 41 -19.96 -2.46 19.38
C CYS A 41 -20.97 -1.36 19.72
N GLY A 42 -20.56 -0.45 20.59
CA GLY A 42 -21.37 0.70 20.97
C GLY A 42 -21.58 1.67 19.81
N CYS A 43 -22.63 2.49 19.89
CA CYS A 43 -22.85 3.59 18.94
C CYS A 43 -21.78 4.70 19.00
N ASP A 44 -20.86 4.64 19.96
CA ASP A 44 -19.64 5.44 20.05
C ASP A 44 -18.43 4.82 19.33
N MET A 45 -18.62 3.70 18.65
CA MET A 45 -17.59 2.90 17.98
C MET A 45 -16.54 2.32 18.94
N VAL A 46 -16.87 2.17 20.22
CA VAL A 46 -16.04 1.48 21.20
C VAL A 46 -16.53 0.05 21.39
N THR A 47 -15.59 -0.90 21.44
CA THR A 47 -15.88 -2.29 21.76
C THR A 47 -15.92 -2.47 23.27
N TYR A 48 -17.03 -3.01 23.78
CA TYR A 48 -17.19 -3.38 25.18
C TYR A 48 -17.21 -4.90 25.33
N SER A 49 -16.75 -5.42 26.48
CA SER A 49 -16.67 -6.88 26.70
C SER A 49 -18.03 -7.55 26.69
N ASN A 50 -19.09 -6.82 27.09
CA ASN A 50 -20.47 -7.24 27.03
C ASN A 50 -21.44 -6.05 27.06
N ALA A 51 -22.72 -6.33 26.81
CA ALA A 51 -23.80 -5.34 26.82
C ALA A 51 -23.94 -4.58 28.14
N CYS A 52 -23.69 -5.25 29.29
CA CYS A 52 -23.72 -4.59 30.59
C CYS A 52 -22.64 -3.50 30.66
N GLN A 53 -21.39 -3.82 30.30
CA GLN A 53 -20.29 -2.84 30.31
C GLN A 53 -20.53 -1.69 29.33
N ALA A 54 -21.12 -1.94 28.15
CA ALA A 54 -21.50 -0.89 27.22
C ALA A 54 -22.48 0.11 27.84
N GLN A 55 -23.47 -0.39 28.58
CA GLN A 55 -24.48 0.44 29.21
C GLN A 55 -23.96 1.17 30.45
N VAL A 56 -23.41 0.45 31.44
CA VAL A 56 -23.12 1.02 32.76
C VAL A 56 -21.74 1.66 32.87
N THR A 57 -20.78 1.23 32.05
CA THR A 57 -19.43 1.83 32.04
C THR A 57 -19.32 2.84 30.91
N GLY A 58 -19.87 2.51 29.74
CA GLY A 58 -19.82 3.36 28.56
C GLY A 58 -20.93 4.42 28.49
N GLY A 59 -22.08 4.20 29.15
CA GLY A 59 -23.25 5.07 28.98
C GLY A 59 -23.87 4.96 27.59
N VAL A 60 -23.56 3.90 26.84
CA VAL A 60 -23.97 3.77 25.44
C VAL A 60 -25.42 3.30 25.38
N THR A 61 -26.26 3.96 24.57
CA THR A 61 -27.72 3.68 24.51
C THR A 61 -28.11 2.66 23.43
N SER A 62 -27.20 2.33 22.51
CA SER A 62 -27.41 1.33 21.48
C SER A 62 -26.10 0.64 21.08
N TRP A 63 -26.18 -0.61 20.67
CA TRP A 63 -25.01 -1.39 20.25
C TRP A 63 -25.40 -2.48 19.25
N THR A 64 -24.39 -3.06 18.61
CA THR A 64 -24.52 -4.24 17.75
C THR A 64 -23.70 -5.39 18.33
N ASP A 65 -24.12 -6.63 18.06
CA ASP A 65 -23.42 -7.82 18.54
C ASP A 65 -22.08 -7.97 17.81
N GLY A 66 -21.03 -8.29 18.57
CA GLY A 66 -19.66 -8.40 18.10
C GLY A 66 -18.81 -7.15 18.40
N PRO A 67 -17.48 -7.25 18.27
CA PRO A 67 -16.60 -6.11 18.44
C PRO A 67 -16.83 -5.07 17.34
N CYS A 68 -16.49 -3.81 17.61
CA CYS A 68 -16.44 -2.80 16.57
C CYS A 68 -15.43 -3.20 15.52
N VAL A 69 -15.88 -3.23 14.27
CA VAL A 69 -15.00 -3.39 13.13
C VAL A 69 -14.41 -2.02 12.85
N VAL A 70 -13.18 -1.79 13.34
CA VAL A 70 -12.35 -0.77 12.70
C VAL A 70 -12.14 -1.27 11.27
N VAL A 71 -12.77 -0.58 10.31
CA VAL A 71 -12.48 -0.82 8.90
C VAL A 71 -11.09 -0.25 8.66
N GLU A 72 -10.09 -1.05 9.01
CA GLU A 72 -8.74 -0.80 8.57
C GLU A 72 -8.76 -0.88 7.05
N TYR A 73 -8.55 0.27 6.41
CA TYR A 73 -8.51 0.36 4.96
C TYR A 73 -7.30 -0.43 4.46
N GLY A 74 -7.56 -1.57 3.84
CA GLY A 74 -6.56 -2.31 3.07
C GLY A 74 -6.19 -1.54 1.79
N GLY A 75 -4.92 -1.59 1.43
CA GLY A 75 -4.41 -1.03 0.18
C GLY A 75 -2.91 -1.19 0.09
N CYS A 76 -2.32 -0.82 -1.05
CA CYS A 76 -0.88 -0.98 -1.21
C CYS A 76 -0.08 -0.06 -0.28
N THR A 77 0.75 -0.63 0.59
CA THR A 77 1.58 0.13 1.55
C THR A 77 2.99 0.43 1.05
N TYR A 78 3.36 -0.04 -0.14
CA TYR A 78 4.68 0.17 -0.72
C TYR A 78 4.71 1.47 -1.52
N ASP A 79 5.55 2.42 -1.10
CA ASP A 79 5.72 3.75 -1.71
C ASP A 79 6.11 3.71 -3.20
N ARG A 80 6.71 2.61 -3.65
CA ARG A 80 7.11 2.38 -5.05
C ARG A 80 6.02 1.76 -5.94
N ALA A 81 4.91 1.33 -5.36
CA ALA A 81 3.83 0.74 -6.14
C ALA A 81 3.01 1.83 -6.83
N CYS A 82 2.47 1.51 -8.00
CA CYS A 82 1.67 2.42 -8.81
C CYS A 82 0.39 2.88 -8.11
N ASN A 83 -0.14 2.06 -7.22
CA ASN A 83 -1.35 2.32 -6.44
C ASN A 83 -1.05 2.47 -4.95
N TYR A 84 0.13 2.96 -4.59
CA TYR A 84 0.47 3.29 -3.20
C TYR A 84 -0.63 4.15 -2.55
N ASN A 85 -1.13 3.71 -1.40
CA ASN A 85 -2.11 4.42 -0.61
C ASN A 85 -1.53 4.77 0.77
N PRO A 86 -1.21 6.04 1.05
CA PRO A 86 -0.65 6.45 2.35
C PRO A 86 -1.64 6.29 3.52
N ASN A 87 -2.93 6.06 3.24
CA ASN A 87 -3.94 5.82 4.26
C ASN A 87 -4.20 4.31 4.47
N ALA A 88 -3.49 3.42 3.77
CA ALA A 88 -3.62 1.98 3.98
C ALA A 88 -2.98 1.60 5.32
N ALA A 89 -3.73 0.88 6.14
CA ALA A 89 -3.25 0.38 7.44
C ALA A 89 -2.40 -0.89 7.28
N PHE A 90 -2.69 -1.69 6.26
CA PHE A 90 -1.97 -2.90 5.92
C PHE A 90 -2.04 -3.16 4.41
N ASP A 91 -1.07 -3.93 3.92
CA ASP A 91 -1.04 -4.39 2.54
C ASP A 91 -2.12 -5.46 2.31
N ASP A 92 -3.02 -5.21 1.38
CA ASP A 92 -4.10 -6.13 1.01
C ASP A 92 -3.75 -6.99 -0.23
N GLY A 93 -2.51 -6.93 -0.69
CA GLY A 93 -2.04 -7.63 -1.89
C GLY A 93 -2.53 -6.99 -3.20
N SER A 94 -3.15 -5.80 -3.15
CA SER A 94 -3.60 -5.08 -4.35
C SER A 94 -2.48 -4.34 -5.08
N CYS A 95 -1.24 -4.34 -4.57
CA CYS A 95 -0.13 -3.60 -5.16
C CYS A 95 0.07 -3.93 -6.64
N THR A 96 0.14 -2.88 -7.45
CA THR A 96 0.47 -2.97 -8.85
C THR A 96 1.81 -2.30 -9.13
N TRP A 97 2.56 -2.88 -10.06
CA TRP A 97 3.95 -2.50 -10.30
C TRP A 97 4.16 -1.97 -11.71
N PRO A 98 5.13 -1.06 -11.89
CA PRO A 98 5.60 -0.72 -13.23
C PRO A 98 6.28 -1.93 -13.89
N PRO A 99 6.36 -1.97 -15.23
CA PRO A 99 5.82 -0.98 -16.17
C PRO A 99 4.33 -1.20 -16.51
N GLU A 100 3.74 -2.30 -16.06
CA GLU A 100 2.41 -2.75 -16.50
C GLU A 100 1.28 -1.86 -16.01
N SER A 101 1.44 -1.24 -14.83
CA SER A 101 0.36 -0.49 -14.17
C SER A 101 0.63 1.01 -14.00
N CYS A 102 1.86 1.46 -14.21
CA CYS A 102 2.27 2.85 -14.34
C CYS A 102 3.69 2.92 -14.90
N PHE A 103 4.12 4.11 -15.31
CA PHE A 103 5.47 4.34 -15.82
C PHE A 103 6.42 4.69 -14.68
N TRP A 104 7.63 4.11 -14.65
CA TRP A 104 8.69 4.57 -13.78
C TRP A 104 9.03 6.03 -14.13
N PRO A 105 8.90 7.02 -13.24
CA PRO A 105 9.42 8.33 -13.55
C PRO A 105 10.94 8.24 -13.74
N ASP A 106 11.43 8.89 -14.79
CA ASP A 106 12.80 8.94 -15.30
C ASP A 106 13.82 9.46 -14.25
N THR A 107 13.34 9.86 -13.07
CA THR A 107 14.09 10.34 -11.92
C THR A 107 14.77 9.25 -11.09
N TRP A 108 14.47 7.95 -11.32
CA TRP A 108 15.06 6.87 -10.51
C TRP A 108 16.41 6.37 -11.01
N ALA A 109 17.07 7.03 -11.96
CA ALA A 109 18.39 6.55 -12.40
C ALA A 109 18.31 5.04 -12.76
N ALA A 110 17.31 4.71 -13.57
CA ALA A 110 17.08 3.36 -14.08
C ALA A 110 17.78 3.28 -15.44
N GLY A 111 18.58 2.24 -15.63
CA GLY A 111 19.43 2.06 -16.79
C GLY A 111 20.36 0.87 -16.57
N CYS A 112 21.26 0.60 -17.51
CA CYS A 112 22.12 -0.56 -17.35
C CYS A 112 23.17 -0.37 -16.24
N THR A 113 23.11 -1.23 -15.21
CA THR A 113 24.05 -1.15 -14.06
C THR A 113 25.28 -2.05 -14.20
N TYR A 114 25.36 -2.86 -15.26
CA TYR A 114 26.50 -3.74 -15.52
C TYR A 114 27.61 -2.97 -16.23
N LEU A 115 28.78 -2.88 -15.58
CA LEU A 115 29.96 -2.16 -16.09
C LEU A 115 30.44 -2.65 -17.46
N ASP A 116 30.19 -3.91 -17.78
CA ASP A 116 30.65 -4.55 -19.01
C ASP A 116 29.63 -4.43 -20.16
N ALA A 117 28.48 -3.78 -19.94
CA ALA A 117 27.48 -3.57 -20.98
C ALA A 117 27.79 -2.34 -21.84
N ILE A 118 27.45 -2.40 -23.14
CA ILE A 118 27.68 -1.30 -24.10
C ILE A 118 26.97 -0.01 -23.67
N ASN A 119 25.80 -0.12 -23.05
CA ASN A 119 24.97 0.99 -22.59
C ASN A 119 25.00 1.16 -21.07
N TYR A 120 26.09 0.78 -20.40
CA TYR A 120 26.30 1.08 -18.98
C TYR A 120 26.02 2.56 -18.68
N ASP A 121 25.20 2.83 -17.67
CA ASP A 121 24.90 4.17 -17.15
C ASP A 121 25.44 4.30 -15.72
N GLU A 122 26.44 5.15 -15.54
CA GLU A 122 27.06 5.39 -14.21
C GLU A 122 26.11 6.04 -13.21
N ASN A 123 25.06 6.69 -13.68
CA ASN A 123 24.03 7.25 -12.83
C ASN A 123 22.99 6.20 -12.50
N ALA A 124 22.95 5.05 -13.19
CA ALA A 124 21.98 4.03 -12.93
C ALA A 124 22.25 3.34 -11.58
N THR A 125 21.22 3.30 -10.74
CA THR A 125 21.24 2.59 -9.44
C THR A 125 20.37 1.35 -9.44
N ILE A 126 19.56 1.17 -10.50
CA ILE A 126 18.63 0.06 -10.67
C ILE A 126 18.70 -0.38 -12.14
N ASP A 127 18.94 -1.68 -12.35
CA ASP A 127 18.91 -2.28 -13.68
C ASP A 127 17.47 -2.32 -14.22
N ASP A 128 17.24 -1.72 -15.38
CA ASP A 128 15.95 -1.72 -16.06
C ASP A 128 15.83 -2.83 -17.13
N GLY A 129 16.85 -3.69 -17.22
CA GLY A 129 16.92 -4.78 -18.20
C GLY A 129 17.17 -4.30 -19.63
N SER A 130 17.52 -3.03 -19.82
CA SER A 130 17.89 -2.47 -21.14
C SER A 130 19.33 -2.80 -21.54
N CYS A 131 20.10 -3.49 -20.69
CA CYS A 131 21.49 -3.81 -20.94
C CYS A 131 21.69 -4.49 -22.29
N ILE A 132 22.53 -3.86 -23.11
CA ILE A 132 23.04 -4.39 -24.34
C ILE A 132 24.33 -5.10 -23.94
N GLU A 133 24.22 -6.43 -23.84
CA GLU A 133 25.38 -7.32 -23.79
C GLU A 133 26.37 -6.89 -24.88
N ASP A 134 27.66 -6.90 -24.56
CA ASP A 134 28.70 -6.64 -25.55
C ASP A 134 28.92 -7.92 -26.37
N PRO A 135 28.41 -8.07 -27.62
CA PRO A 135 28.97 -9.05 -28.52
C PRO A 135 30.32 -8.52 -28.95
N CYS A 136 31.34 -8.70 -28.10
CA CYS A 136 32.70 -8.16 -28.27
C CYS A 136 33.06 -8.01 -29.77
N PRO A 137 33.01 -6.80 -30.36
CA PRO A 137 33.10 -6.69 -31.81
C PRO A 137 34.53 -6.82 -32.35
N ASP A 138 35.53 -6.97 -31.49
CA ASP A 138 36.91 -7.33 -31.84
C ASP A 138 37.72 -7.40 -30.53
N CYS A 139 37.72 -8.53 -29.83
CA CYS A 139 38.84 -8.78 -28.93
C CYS A 139 40.05 -9.07 -29.82
N LEU A 140 41.16 -8.35 -29.61
CA LEU A 140 42.37 -8.44 -30.45
C LEU A 140 42.90 -9.88 -30.65
N GLY A 141 42.48 -10.82 -29.79
CA GLY A 141 42.85 -12.23 -29.83
C GLY A 141 41.85 -13.16 -30.50
N ASP A 142 40.66 -12.71 -30.91
CA ASP A 142 39.73 -13.51 -31.73
C ASP A 142 40.10 -13.33 -33.20
N VAL A 143 40.93 -14.26 -33.67
CA VAL A 143 41.50 -14.21 -35.02
C VAL A 143 40.54 -14.85 -36.02
N ASN A 144 39.63 -15.70 -35.55
CA ASN A 144 38.74 -16.49 -36.39
C ASN A 144 37.31 -15.89 -36.51
N GLY A 145 36.98 -14.89 -35.69
CA GLY A 145 35.71 -14.18 -35.65
C GLY A 145 34.55 -14.94 -35.00
N ASP A 146 34.83 -15.87 -34.08
CA ASP A 146 33.82 -16.70 -33.40
C ASP A 146 33.34 -16.15 -32.04
N ALA A 147 33.81 -14.95 -31.68
CA ALA A 147 33.54 -14.26 -30.43
C ALA A 147 34.09 -14.97 -29.18
N TYR A 148 35.13 -15.80 -29.33
CA TYR A 148 35.79 -16.48 -28.22
C TYR A 148 37.32 -16.56 -28.41
N VAL A 149 38.11 -15.99 -27.49
CA VAL A 149 39.58 -16.15 -27.53
C VAL A 149 39.97 -17.54 -27.05
N GLY A 150 40.14 -18.48 -27.98
CA GLY A 150 40.37 -19.89 -27.70
C GLY A 150 41.69 -20.45 -28.25
N VAL A 151 41.88 -21.75 -28.06
CA VAL A 151 43.01 -22.48 -28.67
C VAL A 151 42.94 -22.41 -30.20
N SER A 152 41.73 -22.34 -30.76
CA SER A 152 41.45 -22.14 -32.17
C SER A 152 42.13 -20.88 -32.74
N ASP A 153 42.10 -19.76 -32.03
CA ASP A 153 42.67 -18.48 -32.47
C ASP A 153 44.18 -18.48 -32.42
N VAL A 154 44.73 -19.06 -31.35
CA VAL A 154 46.17 -19.25 -31.22
C VAL A 154 46.68 -20.16 -32.33
N LEU A 155 45.97 -21.24 -32.63
CA LEU A 155 46.33 -22.15 -33.73
C LEU A 155 46.19 -21.47 -35.09
N LEU A 156 45.18 -20.63 -35.30
CA LEU A 156 45.01 -19.87 -36.54
C LEU A 156 46.16 -18.87 -36.73
N MET A 157 46.52 -18.11 -35.69
CA MET A 157 47.64 -17.18 -35.75
C MET A 157 48.98 -17.89 -35.98
N LEU A 158 49.19 -19.04 -35.34
CA LEU A 158 50.40 -19.85 -35.53
C LEU A 158 50.43 -20.54 -36.90
N SER A 159 49.28 -20.82 -37.52
CA SER A 159 49.21 -21.47 -38.83
C SER A 159 49.71 -20.58 -39.97
N VAL A 160 49.58 -19.25 -39.82
CA VAL A 160 50.02 -18.25 -40.82
C VAL A 160 51.32 -17.55 -40.42
N PHE A 161 51.93 -17.95 -39.30
CA PHE A 161 53.13 -17.31 -38.78
C PHE A 161 54.32 -17.56 -39.72
N GLY A 162 54.77 -16.50 -40.40
CA GLY A 162 55.89 -16.55 -41.34
C GLY A 162 55.48 -16.79 -42.80
N GLU A 163 54.19 -16.74 -43.13
CA GLU A 163 53.73 -16.68 -44.52
C GLU A 163 54.07 -15.31 -45.15
N ASP A 164 54.55 -15.32 -46.40
CA ASP A 164 54.83 -14.10 -47.16
C ASP A 164 53.54 -13.57 -47.82
N CYS A 165 53.15 -12.33 -47.51
CA CYS A 165 52.04 -11.66 -48.18
C CYS A 165 52.53 -11.06 -49.51
N TYR A 166 52.03 -11.55 -50.65
CA TYR A 166 52.27 -10.99 -51.98
C TYR A 166 51.00 -10.41 -52.62
#